data_AF-A0A1S3JJF0-F1
#
_entry.id   AF-A0A1S3JJF0-F1
#
_cell.length_a   1.000
_cell.length_b   1.000
_cell.length_c   1.000
_cell.angle_alpha   90.00
_cell.angle_beta   90.00
_cell.angle_gamma   90.00
#
_symmetry.space_group_name_H-M   'P 1'
#
loop_
_entity.id
_entity.type
_entity.pdbx_description
1 polymer ?
#
loop_
_entity_poly.entity_id
_entity_poly.type
_entity_poly.pdbx_seq_one_letter_code
_entity_poly.pdbx_strand_id
1 'polypeptide(L)'
;MAVPTKALLLRKTLSLSPALAKCHCPVMQLSRCLSTTFPAFQADGEDGKKQGLFSSLFVRKIEATHVTQSKLLSEPGDVYQIQFHSVKPECMEAYLKQFGTFVDLMKSKDTGASLVGSWTVEIGDQDEAIHVWKYEGGYPVLNDATYIYRTDKDFIDFRLQRNKMLRARRNQIVLRFSFWPEPVQKDPGNIYEMRTYTLKPGTMIEWGNIWQRGIKHRMSGNEAIAGYFSHIGDLHQVHHFWSYKSLQERKEIRESAWVNPGWDETVAYTVPLIRTLQSRILVPTPFSPLK
;
A
#
# COMPACT_ATOMS: atom_id res chain seq x y z
N MET A 1 62.12 -42.30 -2.27
CA MET A 1 61.70 -43.36 -3.22
C MET A 1 60.23 -43.66 -3.00
N ALA A 2 59.48 -43.64 -4.10
CA ALA A 2 58.16 -44.23 -4.38
C ALA A 2 56.92 -43.92 -3.50
N VAL A 3 55.89 -43.44 -4.21
CA VAL A 3 54.47 -43.22 -3.87
C VAL A 3 53.67 -44.51 -4.25
N PRO A 4 52.32 -44.58 -4.23
CA PRO A 4 51.40 -45.04 -3.17
C PRO A 4 50.54 -46.27 -3.59
N THR A 5 49.52 -46.65 -2.80
CA THR A 5 48.29 -47.24 -3.38
C THR A 5 47.02 -46.81 -2.64
N LYS A 6 46.06 -46.33 -3.42
CA LYS A 6 44.75 -45.78 -3.06
C LYS A 6 43.75 -46.91 -2.73
N ALA A 7 42.85 -46.68 -1.77
CA ALA A 7 41.58 -47.40 -1.65
C ALA A 7 40.43 -46.54 -2.20
N LEU A 8 39.56 -47.20 -2.96
CA LEU A 8 38.63 -46.66 -3.95
C LEU A 8 37.29 -46.23 -3.31
N LEU A 9 36.82 -45.03 -3.65
CA LEU A 9 35.44 -44.59 -3.41
C LEU A 9 34.48 -45.35 -4.37
N LEU A 10 33.46 -46.02 -3.84
CA LEU A 10 32.25 -46.35 -4.61
C LEU A 10 31.27 -45.17 -4.55
N ARG A 11 31.23 -44.37 -5.62
CA ARG A 11 30.10 -43.48 -5.93
C ARG A 11 29.00 -44.31 -6.59
N LYS A 12 27.86 -44.49 -5.91
CA LYS A 12 26.61 -44.90 -6.57
C LYS A 12 26.03 -43.69 -7.30
N THR A 13 26.16 -43.67 -8.62
CA THR A 13 25.45 -42.76 -9.51
C THR A 13 24.02 -43.28 -9.71
N LEU A 14 23.03 -42.61 -9.12
CA LEU A 14 21.62 -42.78 -9.48
C LEU A 14 21.36 -41.96 -10.75
N SER A 15 21.29 -42.66 -11.88
CA SER A 15 20.76 -42.16 -13.14
C SER A 15 19.24 -42.29 -13.10
N LEU A 16 18.53 -41.17 -13.04
CA LEU A 16 17.08 -41.10 -13.26
C LEU A 16 16.85 -40.34 -14.56
N SER A 17 16.51 -41.07 -15.62
CA SER A 17 16.00 -40.51 -16.87
C SER A 17 14.52 -40.07 -16.69
N PRO A 18 14.08 -38.97 -17.32
CA PRO A 18 12.71 -38.49 -17.21
C PRO A 18 11.79 -39.27 -18.15
N ALA A 19 10.81 -39.99 -17.59
CA ALA A 19 9.70 -40.54 -18.36
C ALA A 19 8.66 -39.43 -18.61
N LEU A 20 8.60 -38.96 -19.86
CA LEU A 20 7.56 -38.10 -20.41
C LEU A 20 6.25 -38.91 -20.56
N ALA A 21 5.39 -38.85 -19.54
CA ALA A 21 4.01 -39.32 -19.67
C ALA A 21 3.15 -38.19 -20.26
N LYS A 22 2.78 -38.34 -21.54
CA LYS A 22 1.80 -37.48 -22.23
C LYS A 22 0.39 -37.85 -21.76
N CYS A 23 -0.13 -37.14 -20.75
CA CYS A 23 -1.57 -37.15 -20.46
C CYS A 23 -2.32 -36.31 -21.51
N HIS A 24 -3.06 -36.98 -22.37
CA HIS A 24 -4.08 -36.36 -23.24
C HIS A 24 -5.34 -36.11 -22.41
N CYS A 25 -5.59 -34.86 -22.04
CA CYS A 25 -6.92 -34.41 -21.59
C CYS A 25 -7.70 -33.90 -22.82
N PRO A 26 -8.93 -34.37 -23.08
CA PRO A 26 -9.75 -33.82 -24.15
C PRO A 26 -10.25 -32.43 -23.74
N VAL A 27 -9.83 -31.42 -24.48
CA VAL A 27 -10.38 -30.06 -24.40
C VAL A 27 -11.79 -30.09 -24.98
N MET A 28 -12.82 -30.14 -24.13
CA MET A 28 -14.17 -29.79 -24.56
C MET A 28 -14.24 -28.27 -24.74
N GLN A 29 -14.18 -27.82 -25.99
CA GLN A 29 -14.58 -26.47 -26.37
C GLN A 29 -16.10 -26.33 -26.22
N LEU A 30 -16.55 -25.73 -25.13
CA LEU A 30 -17.90 -25.21 -25.00
C LEU A 30 -17.93 -23.77 -25.50
N SER A 31 -18.19 -23.62 -26.80
CA SER A 31 -18.59 -22.35 -27.41
C SER A 31 -19.99 -21.98 -26.91
N ARG A 32 -20.07 -21.17 -25.84
CA ARG A 32 -21.32 -20.48 -25.47
C ARG A 32 -21.33 -19.10 -26.13
N CYS A 33 -21.96 -19.04 -27.30
CA CYS A 33 -22.42 -17.80 -27.90
C CYS A 33 -23.52 -17.20 -27.01
N LEU A 34 -23.20 -16.21 -26.20
CA LEU A 34 -24.21 -15.37 -25.54
C LEU A 34 -24.67 -14.33 -26.55
N SER A 35 -25.80 -14.65 -27.18
CA SER A 35 -26.60 -13.74 -28.00
C SER A 35 -27.17 -12.63 -27.11
N THR A 36 -26.77 -11.38 -27.34
CA THR A 36 -27.40 -10.20 -26.72
C THR A 36 -28.48 -9.68 -27.65
N THR A 37 -29.69 -10.21 -27.55
CA THR A 37 -30.88 -9.56 -28.09
C THR A 37 -31.31 -8.46 -27.12
N PHE A 38 -31.03 -7.21 -27.47
CA PHE A 38 -31.72 -6.05 -26.87
C PHE A 38 -33.03 -5.82 -27.66
N PRO A 39 -34.16 -5.54 -26.99
CA PRO A 39 -35.38 -5.17 -27.70
C PRO A 39 -35.21 -3.78 -28.33
N ALA A 40 -35.51 -3.68 -29.62
CA ALA A 40 -35.51 -2.45 -30.38
C ALA A 40 -36.66 -1.54 -29.90
N PHE A 41 -36.30 -0.35 -29.43
CA PHE A 41 -37.25 0.75 -29.27
C PHE A 41 -37.39 1.45 -30.63
N GLN A 42 -38.61 1.43 -31.16
CA GLN A 42 -38.97 1.95 -32.47
C GLN A 42 -39.19 3.47 -32.36
N ALA A 43 -38.38 4.25 -33.05
CA ALA A 43 -38.61 5.67 -33.27
C ALA A 43 -38.51 5.93 -34.78
N ASP A 44 -39.67 6.08 -35.41
CA ASP A 44 -39.80 6.56 -36.78
C ASP A 44 -39.46 8.06 -36.86
N GLY A 45 -38.78 8.48 -37.92
CA GLY A 45 -38.57 9.89 -38.24
C GLY A 45 -37.31 10.16 -39.06
N GLU A 46 -37.53 10.41 -40.35
CA GLU A 46 -36.60 10.81 -41.42
C GLU A 46 -35.50 11.81 -40.99
N ASP A 47 -34.25 11.59 -41.40
CA ASP A 47 -33.68 12.23 -42.60
C ASP A 47 -32.20 11.81 -42.80
N GLY A 48 -31.80 11.65 -44.05
CA GLY A 48 -30.55 11.01 -44.43
C GLY A 48 -29.30 11.87 -44.23
N LYS A 49 -28.30 11.33 -43.50
CA LYS A 49 -26.87 11.61 -43.71
C LYS A 49 -26.02 10.49 -43.14
N LYS A 50 -25.32 9.77 -44.05
CA LYS A 50 -24.35 8.71 -43.75
C LYS A 50 -23.29 9.23 -42.76
N GLN A 51 -23.30 8.75 -41.51
CA GLN A 51 -22.19 8.92 -40.57
C GLN A 51 -21.39 7.61 -40.51
N GLY A 52 -20.11 7.72 -40.83
CA GLY A 52 -19.16 6.63 -40.88
C GLY A 52 -18.83 6.04 -39.51
N LEU A 53 -18.33 4.80 -39.55
CA LEU A 53 -18.00 3.91 -38.45
C LEU A 53 -16.71 4.33 -37.70
N PHE A 54 -16.59 5.60 -37.27
CA PHE A 54 -15.40 6.12 -36.58
C PHE A 54 -15.68 7.24 -35.57
N SER A 55 -16.63 7.07 -34.63
CA SER A 55 -16.89 8.08 -33.58
C SER A 55 -16.32 7.78 -32.19
N SER A 56 -15.59 6.68 -31.97
CA SER A 56 -15.04 6.34 -30.64
C SER A 56 -13.58 6.78 -30.42
N LEU A 57 -13.24 8.01 -30.79
CA LEU A 57 -11.96 8.61 -30.40
C LEU A 57 -12.16 10.03 -29.82
N PHE A 58 -13.18 10.21 -28.99
CA PHE A 58 -13.13 11.32 -28.04
C PHE A 58 -12.18 10.93 -26.90
N VAL A 59 -10.88 11.15 -27.15
CA VAL A 59 -9.93 11.32 -26.04
C VAL A 59 -10.52 12.41 -25.16
N ARG A 60 -10.93 12.07 -23.93
CA ARG A 60 -11.37 13.06 -22.92
C ARG A 60 -10.33 14.17 -22.95
N LYS A 61 -10.72 15.37 -23.38
CA LYS A 61 -9.82 16.53 -23.43
C LYS A 61 -9.54 16.89 -21.98
N ILE A 62 -8.42 16.40 -21.44
CA ILE A 62 -7.99 16.72 -20.09
C ILE A 62 -7.53 18.18 -20.14
N GLU A 63 -8.31 19.08 -19.56
CA GLU A 63 -7.87 20.46 -19.37
C GLU A 63 -6.66 20.44 -18.42
N ALA A 64 -5.53 20.95 -18.91
CA ALA A 64 -4.32 21.06 -18.13
C ALA A 64 -4.58 22.03 -16.96
N THR A 65 -4.76 21.50 -15.76
CA THR A 65 -4.93 22.31 -14.55
C THR A 65 -3.56 22.86 -14.14
N HIS A 66 -3.46 24.17 -13.90
CA HIS A 66 -2.21 24.82 -13.46
C HIS A 66 -1.86 24.56 -11.96
N VAL A 67 -2.67 23.77 -11.25
CA VAL A 67 -2.50 23.48 -9.82
C VAL A 67 -1.90 22.08 -9.63
N THR A 68 -0.86 21.97 -8.81
CA THR A 68 -0.20 20.67 -8.52
C THR A 68 -1.14 19.75 -7.74
N GLN A 69 -1.04 18.45 -7.98
CA GLN A 69 -1.82 17.41 -7.28
C GLN A 69 -1.74 17.55 -5.75
N SER A 70 -0.56 17.91 -5.25
CA SER A 70 -0.32 18.15 -3.82
C SER A 70 -1.16 19.28 -3.23
N LYS A 71 -1.32 20.40 -3.93
CA LYS A 71 -2.10 21.55 -3.46
C LYS A 71 -3.60 21.29 -3.42
N LEU A 72 -4.09 20.38 -4.26
CA LEU A 72 -5.51 20.05 -4.34
C LEU A 72 -5.94 19.05 -3.26
N LEU A 73 -5.04 18.16 -2.84
CA LEU A 73 -5.39 16.99 -2.02
C LEU A 73 -4.76 16.98 -0.63
N SER A 74 -3.74 17.82 -0.36
CA SER A 74 -3.03 17.90 0.93
C SER A 74 -3.08 19.30 1.51
N GLU A 75 -3.07 19.38 2.83
CA GLU A 75 -2.72 20.62 3.52
C GLU A 75 -1.23 20.93 3.27
N PRO A 76 -0.86 22.21 3.13
CA PRO A 76 0.54 22.61 3.02
C PRO A 76 1.23 22.51 4.38
N GLY A 77 2.54 22.27 4.38
CA GLY A 77 3.39 22.41 5.56
C GLY A 77 4.10 21.12 5.95
N ASP A 78 3.38 20.01 6.03
CA ASP A 78 3.93 18.75 6.57
C ASP A 78 4.24 17.73 5.47
N VAL A 79 5.29 16.94 5.69
CA VAL A 79 5.58 15.76 4.88
C VAL A 79 5.69 14.53 5.77
N TYR A 80 5.30 13.39 5.22
CA TYR A 80 5.30 12.12 5.94
C TYR A 80 6.23 11.14 5.24
N GLN A 81 6.80 10.21 6.00
CA GLN A 81 7.57 9.09 5.48
C GLN A 81 6.97 7.79 5.97
N ILE A 82 6.62 6.90 5.04
CA ILE A 82 6.30 5.50 5.36
C ILE A 82 7.56 4.68 5.13
N GLN A 83 7.97 3.92 6.14
CA GLN A 83 9.09 2.98 6.09
C GLN A 83 8.54 1.57 6.19
N PHE A 84 9.02 0.69 5.33
CA PHE A 84 8.72 -0.74 5.35
C PHE A 84 10.03 -1.49 5.50
N HIS A 85 10.15 -2.26 6.57
CA HIS A 85 11.33 -3.03 6.91
C HIS A 85 10.97 -4.51 6.91
N SER A 86 11.49 -5.26 5.94
CA SER A 86 11.40 -6.73 5.94
C SER A 86 12.46 -7.25 6.89
N VAL A 87 12.02 -7.74 8.03
CA VAL A 87 12.85 -8.26 9.12
C VAL A 87 13.11 -9.75 8.88
N LYS A 88 14.24 -10.24 9.38
CA LYS A 88 14.47 -11.68 9.50
C LYS A 88 13.56 -12.23 10.62
N PRO A 89 12.83 -13.34 10.43
CA PRO A 89 11.84 -13.83 11.37
C PRO A 89 12.44 -14.07 12.76
N GLU A 90 13.65 -14.62 12.80
CA GLU A 90 14.40 -14.88 14.03
C GLU A 90 14.86 -13.61 14.76
N CYS A 91 14.72 -12.43 14.14
CA CYS A 91 15.19 -11.15 14.66
C CYS A 91 14.07 -10.19 15.05
N MET A 92 12.78 -10.52 14.89
CA MET A 92 11.69 -9.53 15.08
C MET A 92 11.71 -8.88 16.47
N GLU A 93 11.87 -9.67 17.54
CA GLU A 93 11.93 -9.15 18.90
C GLU A 93 13.12 -8.21 19.12
N ALA A 94 14.33 -8.66 18.72
CA ALA A 94 15.55 -7.86 18.82
C ALA A 94 15.46 -6.57 18.00
N TYR A 95 14.88 -6.65 16.80
CA TYR A 95 14.62 -5.52 15.92
C TYR A 95 13.68 -4.51 16.58
N LEU A 96 12.55 -4.95 17.16
CA LEU A 96 11.59 -4.05 17.81
C LEU A 96 12.20 -3.36 19.03
N LYS A 97 12.95 -4.09 19.86
CA LYS A 97 13.69 -3.50 20.99
C LYS A 97 14.66 -2.41 20.51
N GLN A 98 15.43 -2.71 19.48
CA GLN A 98 16.38 -1.73 18.92
C GLN A 98 15.65 -0.55 18.28
N PHE A 99 14.54 -0.78 17.57
CA PHE A 99 13.79 0.29 16.93
C PHE A 99 13.12 1.21 17.96
N GLY A 100 12.67 0.68 19.10
CA GLY A 100 12.23 1.50 20.24
C GLY A 100 13.31 2.49 20.69
N THR A 101 14.55 2.02 20.85
CA THR A 101 15.68 2.93 21.20
C THR A 101 15.96 3.96 20.11
N PHE A 102 15.72 3.63 18.83
CA PHE A 102 15.83 4.58 17.74
C PHE A 102 14.74 5.65 17.80
N VAL A 103 13.52 5.30 18.21
CA VAL A 103 12.44 6.29 18.40
C VAL A 103 12.82 7.31 19.47
N ASP A 104 13.42 6.86 20.57
CA ASP A 104 13.90 7.77 21.61
C ASP A 104 15.08 8.61 21.13
N LEU A 105 15.98 8.03 20.33
CA LEU A 105 17.12 8.75 19.73
C LEU A 105 16.66 9.84 18.74
N MET A 106 15.63 9.59 17.93
CA MET A 106 15.04 10.59 17.03
C MET A 106 14.53 11.81 17.79
N LYS A 107 13.98 11.61 18.99
CA LYS A 107 13.54 12.69 19.88
C LYS A 107 14.73 13.39 20.55
N SER A 108 15.67 12.62 21.11
CA SER A 108 16.78 13.19 21.88
C SER A 108 17.77 14.00 21.03
N LYS A 109 17.86 13.70 19.73
CA LYS A 109 18.70 14.43 18.76
C LYS A 109 17.97 15.59 18.09
N ASP A 110 16.76 15.92 18.56
CA ASP A 110 15.92 17.02 18.06
C ASP A 110 15.80 17.03 16.52
N THR A 111 15.50 15.86 15.95
CA THR A 111 15.42 15.71 14.49
C THR A 111 14.20 16.40 13.87
N GLY A 112 13.27 16.92 14.68
CA GLY A 112 11.98 17.44 14.23
C GLY A 112 11.01 16.37 13.69
N ALA A 113 11.37 15.09 13.74
CA ALA A 113 10.51 14.00 13.31
C ALA A 113 9.68 13.46 14.47
N SER A 114 8.38 13.30 14.25
CA SER A 114 7.47 12.63 15.19
C SER A 114 6.98 11.30 14.62
N LEU A 115 7.02 10.25 15.44
CA LEU A 115 6.43 8.96 15.07
C LEU A 115 4.91 9.12 15.09
N VAL A 116 4.25 8.80 13.98
CA VAL A 116 2.78 8.80 13.88
C VAL A 116 2.23 7.44 14.30
N GLY A 117 2.85 6.38 13.81
CA GLY A 117 2.45 5.02 14.12
C GLY A 117 3.48 4.00 13.71
N SER A 118 3.46 2.86 14.38
CA SER A 118 4.38 1.76 14.15
C SER A 118 3.66 0.43 14.32
N TRP A 119 3.83 -0.49 13.38
CA TRP A 119 3.14 -1.77 13.38
C TRP A 119 4.02 -2.91 12.86
N THR A 120 3.67 -4.13 13.23
CA THR A 120 4.07 -5.37 12.54
C THR A 120 2.92 -5.90 11.69
N VAL A 121 3.23 -6.59 10.59
CA VAL A 121 2.23 -7.21 9.72
C VAL A 121 1.89 -8.61 10.23
N GLU A 122 0.62 -8.82 10.56
CA GLU A 122 0.05 -10.12 10.99
C GLU A 122 -0.44 -10.94 9.79
N ILE A 123 -1.20 -10.29 8.89
CA ILE A 123 -1.73 -10.90 7.66
C ILE A 123 -1.25 -10.07 6.46
N GLY A 124 -0.58 -10.73 5.51
CA GLY A 124 0.06 -10.10 4.35
C GLY A 124 1.52 -10.50 4.28
N ASP A 125 2.41 -9.53 4.05
CA ASP A 125 3.86 -9.74 4.07
C ASP A 125 4.34 -9.92 5.52
N GLN A 126 4.29 -11.15 6.02
CA GLN A 126 4.77 -11.48 7.37
C GLN A 126 6.26 -11.16 7.52
N ASP A 127 6.69 -10.98 8.77
CA ASP A 127 8.02 -10.45 9.13
C ASP A 127 8.29 -9.01 8.66
N GLU A 128 7.27 -8.24 8.29
CA GLU A 128 7.42 -6.82 7.93
C GLU A 128 7.01 -5.90 9.10
N ALA A 129 7.80 -4.86 9.34
CA ALA A 129 7.46 -3.76 10.23
C ALA A 129 7.26 -2.46 9.42
N ILE A 130 6.18 -1.74 9.73
CA ILE A 130 5.76 -0.52 9.04
C ILE A 130 5.79 0.65 10.03
N HIS A 131 6.47 1.74 9.66
CA HIS A 131 6.61 2.94 10.50
C HIS A 131 6.21 4.17 9.71
N VAL A 132 5.40 5.03 10.29
CA VAL A 132 5.00 6.32 9.69
C VAL A 132 5.58 7.44 10.53
N TRP A 133 6.36 8.30 9.90
CA TRP A 133 6.97 9.48 10.51
C TRP A 133 6.38 10.75 9.90
N LYS A 134 6.17 11.77 10.72
CA LYS A 134 5.78 13.12 10.34
C LYS A 134 6.96 14.06 10.54
N TYR A 135 7.14 14.98 9.60
CA TYR A 135 8.13 16.06 9.67
C TYR A 135 7.37 17.38 9.62
N GLU A 136 7.20 18.00 10.79
CA GLU A 136 6.49 19.28 10.93
C GLU A 136 7.34 20.40 10.34
N GLY A 137 6.79 21.15 9.39
CA GLY A 137 7.58 22.10 8.60
C GLY A 137 8.20 21.50 7.33
N GLY A 138 7.91 20.23 7.03
CA GLY A 138 7.98 19.71 5.67
C GLY A 138 9.38 19.29 5.23
N TYR A 139 9.71 19.57 3.97
CA TYR A 139 10.98 19.15 3.37
C TYR A 139 12.24 19.67 4.05
N PRO A 140 12.32 20.95 4.52
CA PRO A 140 13.46 21.42 5.29
C PRO A 140 13.75 20.55 6.52
N VAL A 141 12.74 20.26 7.34
CA VAL A 141 12.90 19.43 8.53
C VAL A 141 13.24 17.99 8.17
N LEU A 142 12.60 17.42 7.12
CA LEU A 142 12.98 16.11 6.59
C LEU A 142 14.45 16.07 6.12
N ASN A 143 14.94 17.13 5.48
CA ASN A 143 16.31 17.22 5.01
C ASN A 143 17.30 17.25 6.18
N ASP A 144 17.04 18.07 7.19
CA ASP A 144 17.90 18.20 8.37
C ASP A 144 17.91 16.91 9.20
N ALA A 145 16.74 16.31 9.43
CA ALA A 145 16.62 14.99 10.05
C ALA A 145 17.41 13.92 9.30
N THR A 146 17.33 13.95 7.97
CA THR A 146 18.05 13.00 7.11
C THR A 146 19.56 13.23 7.16
N TYR A 147 20.01 14.49 7.25
CA TYR A 147 21.41 14.84 7.44
C TYR A 147 21.94 14.29 8.76
N ILE A 148 21.25 14.58 9.88
CA ILE A 148 21.58 14.08 11.22
C ILE A 148 21.65 12.54 11.20
N TYR A 149 20.65 11.87 10.65
CA TYR A 149 20.60 10.41 10.55
C TYR A 149 21.78 9.79 9.75
N ARG A 150 22.35 10.54 8.80
CA ARG A 150 23.47 10.08 7.98
C ARG A 150 24.83 10.30 8.66
N THR A 151 24.97 11.36 9.45
CA THR A 151 26.27 11.85 9.95
C THR A 151 26.52 11.61 11.44
N ASP A 152 25.48 11.57 12.27
CA ASP A 152 25.61 11.35 13.71
C ASP A 152 26.00 9.90 14.03
N LYS A 153 26.93 9.75 14.99
CA LYS A 153 27.54 8.47 15.35
C LYS A 153 26.52 7.47 15.91
N ASP A 154 25.57 7.91 16.71
CA ASP A 154 24.60 7.01 17.34
C ASP A 154 23.64 6.44 16.29
N PHE A 155 23.25 7.26 15.30
CA PHE A 155 22.47 6.79 14.16
C PHE A 155 23.27 5.87 13.24
N ILE A 156 24.57 6.12 13.02
CA ILE A 156 25.45 5.21 12.29
C ILE A 156 25.50 3.84 12.98
N ASP A 157 25.77 3.81 14.28
CA ASP A 157 25.88 2.59 15.06
C ASP A 157 24.54 1.82 15.08
N PHE A 158 23.42 2.53 15.27
CA PHE A 158 22.08 1.95 15.14
C PHE A 158 21.88 1.26 13.79
N ARG A 159 22.21 1.94 12.69
CA ARG A 159 22.07 1.40 11.32
C ARG A 159 22.88 0.12 11.13
N LEU A 160 24.13 0.11 11.58
CA LEU A 160 25.02 -1.05 11.44
C LEU A 160 24.46 -2.29 12.15
N GLN A 161 23.91 -2.13 13.34
CA GLN A 161 23.27 -3.23 14.07
C GLN A 161 21.95 -3.65 13.44
N ARG A 162 21.07 -2.68 13.11
CA ARG A 162 19.77 -2.96 12.48
C ARG A 162 19.93 -3.69 11.15
N ASN A 163 20.93 -3.33 10.33
CA ASN A 163 21.16 -3.94 9.03
C ASN A 163 21.42 -5.47 9.12
N LYS A 164 21.93 -5.97 10.24
CA LYS A 164 22.13 -7.41 10.45
C LYS A 164 20.81 -8.18 10.58
N MET A 165 19.72 -7.48 10.94
CA MET A 165 18.40 -8.06 11.23
C MET A 165 17.40 -7.92 10.08
N LEU A 166 17.76 -7.25 8.99
CA LEU A 166 16.84 -6.95 7.89
C LEU A 166 17.18 -7.76 6.63
N ARG A 167 16.15 -8.20 5.92
CA ARG A 167 16.23 -8.76 4.56
C ARG A 167 16.21 -7.65 3.52
N ALA A 168 15.33 -6.67 3.70
CA ALA A 168 15.15 -5.55 2.79
C ALA A 168 14.54 -4.33 3.49
N ARG A 169 14.67 -3.16 2.86
CA ARG A 169 14.05 -1.91 3.31
C ARG A 169 13.56 -1.11 2.12
N ARG A 170 12.42 -0.46 2.27
CA ARG A 170 11.93 0.60 1.38
C ARG A 170 11.31 1.71 2.20
N ASN A 171 11.38 2.93 1.69
CA ASN A 171 10.65 4.06 2.24
C ASN A 171 10.04 4.89 1.12
N GLN A 172 9.07 5.71 1.49
CA GLN A 172 8.32 6.54 0.55
C GLN A 172 7.96 7.83 1.26
N ILE A 173 8.15 8.96 0.58
CA ILE A 173 7.66 10.26 1.07
C ILE A 173 6.25 10.43 0.53
N VAL A 174 5.33 10.72 1.44
CA VAL A 174 3.90 10.83 1.17
C VAL A 174 3.35 12.13 1.74
N LEU A 175 2.22 12.55 1.20
CA LEU A 175 1.42 13.66 1.71
C LEU A 175 0.11 13.12 2.28
N ARG A 176 -0.43 13.78 3.30
CA ARG A 176 -1.72 13.41 3.92
C ARG A 176 -2.87 13.96 3.08
N PHE A 177 -3.94 13.19 2.92
CA PHE A 177 -5.19 13.73 2.38
C PHE A 177 -5.84 14.69 3.39
N SER A 178 -6.13 15.92 2.96
CA SER A 178 -6.78 16.94 3.80
C SER A 178 -8.18 16.53 4.29
N PHE A 179 -8.87 15.70 3.52
CA PHE A 179 -10.21 15.18 3.86
C PHE A 179 -10.19 13.92 4.74
N TRP A 180 -9.01 13.44 5.14
CA TRP A 180 -8.87 12.36 6.11
C TRP A 180 -8.73 12.93 7.52
N PRO A 181 -9.27 12.27 8.57
CA PRO A 181 -9.02 12.69 9.94
C PRO A 181 -7.52 12.67 10.28
N GLU A 182 -7.16 13.49 11.27
CA GLU A 182 -5.85 13.38 11.92
C GLU A 182 -5.72 12.03 12.64
N PRO A 183 -4.53 11.41 12.66
CA PRO A 183 -4.32 10.17 13.38
C PRO A 183 -4.47 10.39 14.88
N VAL A 184 -5.49 9.79 15.48
CA VAL A 184 -5.74 9.81 16.93
C VAL A 184 -5.68 8.38 17.46
N GLN A 185 -5.15 8.21 18.67
CA GLN A 185 -5.15 6.94 19.38
C GLN A 185 -6.59 6.41 19.52
N LYS A 186 -6.77 5.10 19.28
CA LYS A 186 -8.05 4.40 19.42
C LYS A 186 -8.03 3.55 20.69
N ASP A 187 -9.09 2.76 20.89
CA ASP A 187 -9.18 1.84 22.01
C ASP A 187 -7.97 0.87 22.03
N PRO A 188 -7.41 0.58 23.23
CA PRO A 188 -6.29 -0.34 23.35
C PRO A 188 -6.62 -1.73 22.80
N GLY A 189 -5.64 -2.34 22.13
CA GLY A 189 -5.77 -3.70 21.60
C GLY A 189 -6.46 -3.79 20.22
N ASN A 190 -6.77 -2.65 19.60
CA ASN A 190 -7.24 -2.64 18.22
C ASN A 190 -6.19 -3.20 17.25
N ILE A 191 -6.69 -3.91 16.23
CA ILE A 191 -5.93 -4.24 15.04
C ILE A 191 -6.07 -3.12 14.01
N TYR A 192 -5.08 -3.01 13.13
CA TYR A 192 -5.07 -2.02 12.07
C TYR A 192 -5.11 -2.69 10.70
N GLU A 193 -5.59 -1.98 9.71
CA GLU A 193 -5.53 -2.40 8.31
C GLU A 193 -4.88 -1.31 7.48
N MET A 194 -3.81 -1.66 6.76
CA MET A 194 -3.24 -0.80 5.74
C MET A 194 -3.66 -1.31 4.37
N ARG A 195 -4.31 -0.43 3.59
CA ARG A 195 -4.61 -0.67 2.18
C ARG A 195 -3.75 0.19 1.30
N THR A 196 -3.07 -0.44 0.36
CA THR A 196 -2.29 0.23 -0.68
C THR A 196 -2.98 0.06 -2.02
N TYR A 197 -3.26 1.17 -2.69
CA TYR A 197 -3.82 1.22 -4.03
C TYR A 197 -2.76 1.76 -4.98
N THR A 198 -2.35 0.97 -5.97
CA THR A 198 -1.56 1.49 -7.09
C THR A 198 -2.52 1.95 -8.17
N LEU A 199 -2.57 3.26 -8.42
CA LEU A 199 -3.48 3.87 -9.37
C LEU A 199 -2.91 3.85 -10.80
N LYS A 200 -3.78 4.01 -11.79
CA LYS A 200 -3.37 4.32 -13.15
C LYS A 200 -2.71 5.70 -13.18
N PRO A 201 -1.57 5.90 -13.87
CA PRO A 201 -0.97 7.21 -14.03
C PRO A 201 -1.98 8.22 -14.57
N GLY A 202 -1.99 9.42 -13.98
CA GLY A 202 -2.93 10.49 -14.33
C GLY A 202 -4.28 10.48 -13.59
N THR A 203 -4.63 9.42 -12.86
CA THR A 203 -5.96 9.30 -12.23
C THR A 203 -6.02 9.68 -10.75
N MET A 204 -4.91 10.13 -10.15
CA MET A 204 -4.83 10.46 -8.71
C MET A 204 -5.85 11.53 -8.29
N ILE A 205 -5.99 12.61 -9.06
CA ILE A 205 -6.94 13.70 -8.76
C ILE A 205 -8.38 13.19 -8.88
N GLU A 206 -8.71 12.50 -9.98
CA GLU A 206 -10.05 11.94 -10.18
C GLU A 206 -10.44 10.99 -9.04
N TRP A 207 -9.53 10.07 -8.69
CA TRP A 207 -9.71 9.13 -7.60
C TRP A 207 -9.87 9.84 -6.24
N GLY A 208 -9.01 10.83 -5.95
CA GLY A 208 -9.05 11.61 -4.71
C GLY A 208 -10.35 12.40 -4.55
N ASN A 209 -10.84 13.05 -5.62
CA ASN A 209 -12.09 13.80 -5.61
C ASN A 209 -13.31 12.90 -5.34
N ILE A 210 -13.31 11.67 -5.84
CA ILE A 210 -14.38 10.70 -5.54
C ILE A 210 -14.29 10.25 -4.08
N TRP A 211 -13.09 9.93 -3.59
CA TRP A 211 -12.87 9.52 -2.20
C TRP A 211 -13.17 10.59 -1.17
N GLN A 212 -12.94 11.87 -1.48
CA GLN A 212 -13.31 12.99 -0.61
C GLN A 212 -14.81 13.01 -0.28
N ARG A 213 -15.67 12.57 -1.22
CA ARG A 213 -17.11 12.37 -0.97
C ARG A 213 -17.36 11.03 -0.30
N GLY A 214 -16.74 9.98 -0.82
CA GLY A 214 -16.93 8.60 -0.39
C GLY A 214 -16.58 8.32 1.07
N ILE A 215 -15.55 8.97 1.61
CA ILE A 215 -15.08 8.74 2.98
C ILE A 215 -16.16 9.04 4.02
N LYS A 216 -17.08 9.96 3.74
CA LYS A 216 -18.18 10.33 4.64
C LYS A 216 -19.09 9.14 4.98
N HIS A 217 -19.27 8.21 4.03
CA HIS A 217 -20.05 6.99 4.24
C HIS A 217 -19.33 5.95 5.12
N ARG A 218 -18.07 6.21 5.48
CA ARG A 218 -17.23 5.38 6.34
C ARG A 218 -16.79 6.07 7.62
N MET A 219 -17.22 7.30 7.88
CA MET A 219 -16.83 7.99 9.11
C MET A 219 -17.65 7.53 10.33
N SER A 220 -18.85 7.01 10.13
CA SER A 220 -19.73 6.57 11.23
C SER A 220 -19.19 5.37 12.02
N GLY A 221 -18.36 4.53 11.42
CA GLY A 221 -17.71 3.41 12.12
C GLY A 221 -16.46 3.82 12.91
N ASN A 222 -16.07 5.10 12.87
CA ASN A 222 -14.89 5.65 13.56
C ASN A 222 -13.58 4.89 13.24
N GLU A 223 -13.52 4.17 12.12
CA GLU A 223 -12.40 3.29 11.77
C GLU A 223 -11.24 4.03 11.09
N ALA A 224 -11.47 5.23 10.56
CA ALA A 224 -10.49 5.95 9.75
C ALA A 224 -9.36 6.52 10.63
N ILE A 225 -8.11 6.24 10.26
CA ILE A 225 -6.91 6.72 10.96
C ILE A 225 -6.15 7.74 10.13
N ALA A 226 -5.73 7.36 8.93
CA ALA A 226 -4.91 8.20 8.07
C ALA A 226 -5.05 7.81 6.61
N GLY A 227 -4.92 8.79 5.71
CA GLY A 227 -4.93 8.59 4.28
C GLY A 227 -3.75 9.35 3.67
N TYR A 228 -2.92 8.67 2.90
CA TYR A 228 -1.73 9.25 2.30
C TYR A 228 -1.65 8.98 0.80
N PHE A 229 -0.98 9.85 0.05
CA PHE A 229 -0.61 9.61 -1.34
C PHE A 229 0.87 9.86 -1.60
N SER A 230 1.43 9.07 -2.51
CA SER A 230 2.85 9.09 -2.87
C SER A 230 3.28 10.45 -3.42
N HIS A 231 4.42 10.95 -2.94
CA HIS A 231 5.06 12.15 -3.48
C HIS A 231 6.49 11.90 -3.98
N ILE A 232 7.29 11.10 -3.26
CA ILE A 232 8.63 10.61 -3.69
C ILE A 232 8.76 9.11 -3.38
N GLY A 233 9.36 8.36 -4.30
CA GLY A 233 9.48 6.90 -4.23
C GLY A 233 8.54 6.23 -5.23
N ASP A 234 7.84 5.18 -4.82
CA ASP A 234 6.83 4.52 -5.65
C ASP A 234 5.67 5.49 -5.94
N LEU A 235 5.54 5.95 -7.17
CA LEU A 235 4.52 6.94 -7.54
C LEU A 235 3.16 6.30 -7.84
N HIS A 236 2.13 7.14 -7.81
CA HIS A 236 0.74 6.79 -8.05
C HIS A 236 0.16 5.81 -7.01
N GLN A 237 0.71 5.81 -5.79
CA GLN A 237 0.21 4.99 -4.70
C GLN A 237 -0.60 5.81 -3.69
N VAL A 238 -1.65 5.18 -3.17
CA VAL A 238 -2.44 5.67 -2.03
C VAL A 238 -2.40 4.64 -0.91
N HIS A 239 -2.24 5.12 0.32
CA HIS A 239 -2.26 4.30 1.53
C HIS A 239 -3.38 4.75 2.47
N HIS A 240 -4.31 3.86 2.76
CA HIS A 240 -5.33 4.09 3.80
C HIS A 240 -5.03 3.23 5.02
N PHE A 241 -5.07 3.86 6.19
CA PHE A 241 -4.97 3.21 7.49
C PHE A 241 -6.33 3.24 8.18
N TRP A 242 -6.75 2.07 8.64
CA TRP A 242 -8.00 1.83 9.35
C TRP A 242 -7.70 1.12 10.68
N SER A 243 -8.57 1.27 11.67
CA SER A 243 -8.51 0.61 12.98
C SER A 243 -9.82 -0.10 13.29
N TYR A 244 -9.72 -1.30 13.85
CA TYR A 244 -10.85 -2.14 14.24
C TYR A 244 -10.52 -2.89 15.52
N LYS A 245 -11.53 -3.21 16.34
CA LYS A 245 -11.37 -4.02 17.56
C LYS A 245 -11.02 -5.47 17.25
N SER A 246 -11.51 -6.00 16.13
CA SER A 246 -11.27 -7.38 15.72
C SER A 246 -11.47 -7.58 14.21
N LEU A 247 -11.04 -8.74 13.70
CA LEU A 247 -11.31 -9.14 12.30
C LEU A 247 -12.81 -9.31 12.03
N GLN A 248 -13.59 -9.69 13.04
CA GLN A 248 -15.04 -9.81 12.93
C GLN A 248 -15.71 -8.44 12.79
N GLU A 249 -15.38 -7.49 13.66
CA GLU A 249 -15.87 -6.11 13.55
C GLU A 249 -15.45 -5.47 12.22
N ARG A 250 -14.21 -5.71 11.78
CA ARG A 250 -13.74 -5.29 10.45
C ARG A 250 -14.66 -5.82 9.35
N LYS A 251 -15.06 -7.09 9.39
CA LYS A 251 -15.98 -7.67 8.39
C LYS A 251 -17.32 -6.95 8.42
N GLU A 252 -17.90 -6.81 9.61
CA GLU A 252 -19.22 -6.19 9.83
C GLU A 252 -19.27 -4.74 9.37
N ILE A 253 -18.29 -3.91 9.74
CA ILE A 253 -18.20 -2.50 9.31
C ILE A 253 -18.06 -2.40 7.78
N ARG A 254 -17.30 -3.30 7.17
CA ARG A 254 -17.11 -3.29 5.70
C ARG A 254 -18.38 -3.71 4.95
N GLU A 255 -19.14 -4.64 5.52
CA GLU A 255 -20.42 -5.09 4.94
C GLU A 255 -21.51 -4.04 5.15
N SER A 256 -21.58 -3.41 6.33
CA SER A 256 -22.56 -2.37 6.62
C SER A 256 -22.36 -1.12 5.77
N ALA A 257 -21.13 -0.81 5.36
CA ALA A 257 -20.85 0.30 4.45
C ALA A 257 -21.60 0.19 3.11
N TRP A 258 -21.93 -1.02 2.63
CA TRP A 258 -22.71 -1.21 1.40
C TRP A 258 -24.18 -0.83 1.52
N VAL A 259 -24.69 -0.68 2.75
CA VAL A 259 -26.05 -0.22 3.00
C VAL A 259 -26.15 1.31 2.87
N ASN A 260 -25.01 2.02 2.96
CA ASN A 260 -24.98 3.49 2.88
C ASN A 260 -25.12 3.96 1.42
N PRO A 261 -26.19 4.69 1.06
CA PRO A 261 -26.38 5.19 -0.31
C PRO A 261 -25.20 6.07 -0.74
N GLY A 262 -24.63 5.82 -1.93
CA GLY A 262 -23.49 6.56 -2.49
C GLY A 262 -22.13 5.88 -2.26
N TRP A 263 -22.05 4.89 -1.37
CA TRP A 263 -20.83 4.07 -1.25
C TRP A 263 -20.61 3.19 -2.48
N ASP A 264 -21.67 2.62 -3.03
CA ASP A 264 -21.68 1.84 -4.25
C ASP A 264 -21.14 2.64 -5.46
N GLU A 265 -21.58 3.89 -5.61
CA GLU A 265 -21.06 4.81 -6.64
C GLU A 265 -19.56 5.08 -6.43
N THR A 266 -19.14 5.36 -5.19
CA THR A 266 -17.73 5.57 -4.85
C THR A 266 -16.88 4.39 -5.31
N VAL A 267 -17.34 3.16 -5.05
CA VAL A 267 -16.65 1.93 -5.48
C VAL A 267 -16.65 1.81 -7.00
N ALA A 268 -17.81 1.99 -7.65
CA ALA A 268 -17.96 1.88 -9.10
C ALA A 268 -17.03 2.82 -9.88
N TYR A 269 -16.83 4.06 -9.39
CA TYR A 269 -15.98 5.04 -10.06
C TYR A 269 -14.49 4.95 -9.67
N THR A 270 -14.15 4.36 -8.52
CA THR A 270 -12.73 4.29 -8.07
C THR A 270 -12.04 2.99 -8.45
N VAL A 271 -12.74 1.85 -8.45
CA VAL A 271 -12.15 0.54 -8.80
C VAL A 271 -11.53 0.52 -10.20
N PRO A 272 -12.17 1.05 -11.25
CA PRO A 272 -11.57 1.07 -12.59
C PRO A 272 -10.28 1.90 -12.70
N LEU A 273 -10.00 2.78 -11.73
CA LEU A 273 -8.80 3.63 -11.71
C LEU A 273 -7.60 2.93 -11.05
N ILE A 274 -7.82 1.76 -10.41
CA ILE A 274 -6.80 1.01 -9.69
C ILE A 274 -6.17 -0.05 -10.60
N ARG A 275 -4.84 -0.19 -10.54
CA ARG A 275 -4.07 -1.28 -11.16
C ARG A 275 -3.92 -2.47 -10.21
N THR A 276 -3.53 -2.21 -8.97
CA THR A 276 -3.37 -3.25 -7.94
C THR A 276 -3.85 -2.73 -6.59
N LEU A 277 -4.37 -3.65 -5.78
CA LEU A 277 -4.83 -3.39 -4.42
C LEU A 277 -4.20 -4.42 -3.49
N GLN A 278 -3.58 -3.94 -2.42
CA GLN A 278 -3.03 -4.78 -1.36
C GLN A 278 -3.64 -4.38 -0.03
N SER A 279 -3.90 -5.37 0.82
CA SER A 279 -4.43 -5.19 2.17
C SER A 279 -3.55 -5.95 3.14
N ARG A 280 -3.11 -5.29 4.22
CA ARG A 280 -2.34 -5.90 5.31
C ARG A 280 -3.07 -5.68 6.63
N ILE A 281 -3.18 -6.71 7.46
CA ILE A 281 -3.60 -6.57 8.85
C ILE A 281 -2.36 -6.37 9.70
N LEU A 282 -2.41 -5.36 10.56
CA LEU A 282 -1.30 -4.85 11.32
C LEU A 282 -1.61 -4.88 12.82
N VAL A 283 -0.57 -5.08 13.62
CA VAL A 283 -0.62 -5.03 15.09
C VAL A 283 0.31 -3.90 15.54
N PRO A 284 -0.16 -2.98 16.41
CA PRO A 284 0.67 -1.86 16.85
C PRO A 284 1.87 -2.36 17.68
N THR A 285 3.04 -1.76 17.46
CA THR A 285 4.24 -2.09 18.26
C THR A 285 4.15 -1.48 19.66
N PRO A 286 4.94 -1.96 20.65
CA PRO A 286 4.89 -1.46 22.03
C PRO A 286 5.15 0.05 22.19
N PHE A 287 5.85 0.66 21.24
CA PHE A 287 6.19 2.10 21.22
C PHE A 287 5.36 2.89 20.20
N SER A 288 4.39 2.26 19.53
CA SER A 288 3.46 2.97 18.65
C SER A 288 2.62 3.95 19.47
N PRO A 289 2.48 5.22 19.03
CA PRO A 289 1.52 6.16 19.63
C PRO A 289 0.06 5.76 19.43
N LEU A 290 -0.20 4.85 18.47
CA LEU A 290 -1.52 4.33 18.12
C LEU A 290 -1.72 2.92 18.69
N LYS A 291 -1.28 2.64 19.91
CA LYS A 291 -1.48 1.35 20.58
C LYS A 291 -2.66 1.35 21.54
#